data_AF-A0A497AEC9-F1
#
_entry.id   AF-A0A497AEC9-F1
#
_cell.length_a   1.000
_cell.length_b   1.000
_cell.length_c   1.000
_cell.angle_alpha   90.00
_cell.angle_beta   90.00
_cell.angle_gamma   90.00
#
_symmetry.space_group_name_H-M   'P 1'
#
loop_
_entity.id
_entity.type
_entity.pdbx_description
1 polymer ?
#
loop_
_entity_poly.entity_id
_entity_poly.type
_entity_poly.pdbx_seq_one_letter_code
_entity_poly.pdbx_strand_id
1 'polypeptide(L)'
;MSRKDSKSTERDLPWRIAEEAINREIEWLERVIEQTVRGKIPGCDDCRYTYRKIALLIVTGKIKAREFIARDGHDLWDDLTQKHGIKKSARHGGVWHRKMMDVLTEYFVKQGFEVVTEPFLSQGRADLGIHKDGHMDLFIEIGDTSAYKLWWNLQMLPNSNILLVPDERQAIEFTCRADQYDILHSAQGKGPI
;
A
#
# COMPACT_ATOMS: atom_id res chain seq x y z
N MET A 1 11.79 -5.10 -58.27
CA MET A 1 12.74 -4.90 -57.14
C MET A 1 11.91 -4.69 -55.88
N SER A 2 11.83 -5.72 -55.03
CA SER A 2 11.00 -5.70 -53.81
C SER A 2 11.84 -5.14 -52.65
N ARG A 3 11.43 -4.01 -52.08
CA ARG A 3 12.00 -3.48 -50.83
C ARG A 3 11.53 -4.41 -49.71
N LYS A 4 12.45 -5.20 -49.16
CA LYS A 4 12.22 -5.93 -47.92
C LYS A 4 12.15 -4.90 -46.78
N ASP A 5 10.94 -4.69 -46.27
CA ASP A 5 10.71 -4.08 -44.97
C ASP A 5 11.37 -4.96 -43.91
N SER A 6 12.58 -4.62 -43.49
CA SER A 6 13.13 -5.15 -42.24
C SER A 6 12.45 -4.40 -41.10
N LYS A 7 11.32 -4.93 -40.60
CA LYS A 7 10.85 -4.61 -39.26
C LYS A 7 11.92 -5.11 -38.28
N SER A 8 12.88 -4.25 -37.96
CA SER A 8 13.72 -4.41 -36.78
C SER A 8 12.79 -4.40 -35.58
N THR A 9 12.67 -5.53 -34.89
CA THR A 9 12.21 -5.56 -33.51
C THR A 9 13.30 -4.90 -32.68
N GLU A 10 13.26 -3.56 -32.64
CA GLU A 10 14.09 -2.75 -31.75
C GLU A 10 13.77 -3.21 -30.32
N ARG A 11 14.72 -3.89 -29.67
CA ARG A 11 14.57 -4.21 -28.25
C ARG A 11 14.57 -2.89 -27.49
N ASP A 12 13.49 -2.59 -26.78
CA ASP A 12 13.40 -1.37 -26.01
C ASP A 12 14.58 -1.22 -25.04
N LEU A 13 15.09 0.00 -24.94
CA LEU A 13 16.23 0.30 -24.06
C LEU A 13 15.85 -0.05 -22.60
N PRO A 14 16.77 -0.62 -21.80
CA PRO A 14 16.46 -1.05 -20.42
C PRO A 14 15.83 0.04 -19.54
N TRP A 15 16.24 1.30 -19.72
CA TRP A 15 15.66 2.42 -18.97
C TRP A 15 14.20 2.70 -19.35
N ARG A 16 13.79 2.45 -20.61
CA ARG A 16 12.39 2.59 -21.04
C ARG A 16 11.51 1.52 -20.41
N ILE A 17 11.99 0.27 -20.38
CA ILE A 17 11.29 -0.84 -19.72
C ILE A 17 11.07 -0.53 -18.23
N ALA A 18 12.10 -0.01 -17.56
CA ALA A 18 12.00 0.39 -16.15
C ALA A 18 11.02 1.56 -15.96
N GLU A 19 11.09 2.58 -16.81
CA GLU A 19 10.20 3.74 -16.74
C GLU A 19 8.73 3.38 -17.01
N GLU A 20 8.48 2.46 -17.95
CA GLU A 20 7.14 1.92 -18.17
C GLU A 20 6.62 1.15 -16.96
N ALA A 21 7.46 0.35 -16.31
CA ALA A 21 7.08 -0.34 -15.07
C ALA A 21 6.73 0.66 -13.97
N ILE A 22 7.56 1.69 -13.77
CA ILE A 22 7.31 2.74 -12.78
C ILE A 22 5.99 3.47 -13.08
N ASN A 23 5.73 3.83 -14.34
CA ASN A 23 4.50 4.53 -14.70
C ASN A 23 3.24 3.67 -14.52
N ARG A 24 3.30 2.37 -14.80
CA ARG A 24 2.20 1.45 -14.50
C ARG A 24 1.87 1.41 -13.00
N GLU A 25 2.88 1.38 -12.14
CA GLU A 25 2.66 1.44 -10.69
C GLU A 25 2.12 2.80 -10.24
N ILE A 26 2.58 3.92 -10.83
CA ILE A 26 2.04 5.25 -10.55
C ILE A 26 0.56 5.34 -10.91
N GLU A 27 0.18 4.88 -12.10
CA GLU A 27 -1.22 4.90 -12.56
C GLU A 27 -2.12 4.03 -11.66
N TRP A 28 -1.61 2.88 -11.22
CA TRP A 28 -2.29 2.04 -10.24
C TRP A 28 -2.46 2.76 -8.90
N LEU A 29 -1.40 3.35 -8.34
CA LEU A 29 -1.43 4.10 -7.08
C LEU A 29 -2.38 5.29 -7.13
N GLU A 30 -2.38 6.06 -8.22
CA GLU A 30 -3.29 7.19 -8.44
C GLU A 30 -4.77 6.76 -8.46
N ARG A 31 -5.05 5.53 -8.91
CA ARG A 31 -6.40 4.96 -8.94
C ARG A 31 -6.85 4.46 -7.57
N VAL A 32 -5.97 3.78 -6.82
CA VAL A 32 -6.36 3.09 -5.57
C VAL A 32 -6.19 3.93 -4.31
N ILE A 33 -5.33 4.95 -4.35
CA ILE A 33 -5.20 5.96 -3.29
C ILE A 33 -5.92 7.20 -3.79
N GLU A 34 -7.23 7.25 -3.56
CA GLU A 34 -8.05 8.39 -3.98
C GLU A 34 -7.63 9.63 -3.16
N GLN A 35 -6.87 10.53 -3.78
CA GLN A 35 -6.47 11.80 -3.16
C GLN A 35 -7.64 12.77 -3.16
N THR A 36 -8.03 13.26 -1.98
CA THR A 36 -8.97 14.37 -1.82
C THR A 36 -8.43 15.72 -2.32
N VAL A 37 -7.16 15.81 -2.75
CA VAL A 37 -6.56 17.10 -3.14
C VAL A 37 -6.35 17.18 -4.65
N ARG A 38 -7.42 17.50 -5.38
CA ARG A 38 -7.32 18.16 -6.69
C ARG A 38 -6.76 19.57 -6.48
N GLY A 39 -5.45 19.65 -6.36
CA GLY A 39 -4.67 20.89 -6.44
C GLY A 39 -3.96 21.26 -5.14
N LYS A 40 -2.63 21.06 -5.12
CA LYS A 40 -1.67 22.17 -5.19
C LYS A 40 -0.22 21.71 -5.31
N ILE A 41 0.49 22.38 -6.21
CA ILE A 41 1.96 22.49 -6.33
C ILE A 41 2.24 23.94 -5.84
N PRO A 42 3.26 24.30 -5.03
CA PRO A 42 4.63 23.78 -4.93
C PRO A 42 5.10 23.43 -3.48
N GLY A 43 6.16 22.60 -3.34
CA GLY A 43 6.59 22.00 -2.06
C GLY A 43 5.93 20.65 -1.79
N CYS A 44 5.68 19.89 -2.84
CA CYS A 44 4.56 18.97 -2.96
C CYS A 44 4.79 17.61 -2.29
N ASP A 45 4.27 17.47 -1.06
CA ASP A 45 4.33 16.22 -0.29
C ASP A 45 3.33 15.17 -0.81
N ASP A 46 2.17 15.58 -1.33
CA ASP A 46 1.10 14.70 -1.84
C ASP A 46 0.80 14.92 -3.33
N CYS A 47 1.71 14.52 -4.21
CA CYS A 47 1.45 14.49 -5.66
C CYS A 47 2.06 13.28 -6.34
N ARG A 48 1.89 13.23 -7.66
CA ARG A 48 2.46 12.21 -8.55
C ARG A 48 3.93 11.90 -8.29
N TYR A 49 4.74 12.86 -7.85
CA TYR A 49 6.13 12.59 -7.50
C TYR A 49 6.26 11.64 -6.28
N THR A 50 5.37 11.75 -5.31
CA THR A 50 5.29 10.84 -4.16
C THR A 50 4.85 9.45 -4.58
N TYR A 51 3.88 9.34 -5.50
CA TYR A 51 3.55 8.06 -6.12
C TYR A 51 4.72 7.45 -6.88
N ARG A 52 5.53 8.26 -7.57
CA ARG A 52 6.76 7.77 -8.19
C ARG A 52 7.73 7.19 -7.17
N LYS A 53 7.88 7.80 -5.99
CA LYS A 53 8.74 7.25 -4.92
C LYS A 53 8.24 5.90 -4.42
N ILE A 54 6.93 5.74 -4.20
CA ILE A 54 6.32 4.47 -3.80
C ILE A 54 6.47 3.43 -4.93
N ALA A 55 6.18 3.79 -6.17
CA ALA A 55 6.35 2.94 -7.35
C ALA A 55 7.79 2.42 -7.49
N LEU A 56 8.79 3.26 -7.22
CA LEU A 56 10.19 2.83 -7.19
C LEU A 56 10.44 1.77 -6.11
N LEU A 57 9.85 1.89 -4.91
CA LEU A 57 9.96 0.86 -3.87
C LEU A 57 9.33 -0.47 -4.32
N ILE A 58 8.20 -0.43 -5.03
CA ILE A 58 7.52 -1.62 -5.57
C ILE A 58 8.36 -2.27 -6.66
N VAL A 59 8.74 -1.53 -7.71
CA VAL A 59 9.48 -2.04 -8.87
C VAL A 59 10.86 -2.59 -8.46
N THR A 60 11.50 -1.99 -7.46
CA THR A 60 12.78 -2.49 -6.94
C THR A 60 12.64 -3.64 -5.95
N GLY A 61 11.41 -4.06 -5.63
CA GLY A 61 11.11 -5.16 -4.70
C GLY A 61 11.38 -4.84 -3.23
N LYS A 62 11.62 -3.57 -2.89
CA LYS A 62 11.80 -3.12 -1.50
C LYS A 62 10.51 -3.25 -0.69
N ILE A 63 9.38 -3.08 -1.35
CA ILE A 63 8.06 -3.38 -0.79
C ILE A 63 7.28 -4.25 -1.77
N LYS A 64 6.25 -4.92 -1.26
CA LYS A 64 5.19 -5.52 -2.07
C LYS A 64 3.90 -4.73 -1.86
N ALA A 65 3.05 -4.71 -2.88
CA ALA A 65 1.73 -4.09 -2.81
C ALA A 65 0.68 -5.05 -3.36
N ARG A 66 -0.51 -5.08 -2.75
CA ARG A 66 -1.64 -5.91 -3.19
C ARG A 66 -2.97 -5.20 -2.93
N GLU A 67 -3.84 -5.25 -3.93
CA GLU A 67 -5.22 -4.77 -3.84
C GLU A 67 -6.17 -5.94 -3.51
N PHE A 68 -7.09 -5.70 -2.58
CA PHE A 68 -8.19 -6.59 -2.25
C PHE A 68 -9.50 -5.89 -2.59
N ILE A 69 -10.38 -6.59 -3.31
CA ILE A 69 -11.69 -6.08 -3.70
C ILE A 69 -12.72 -7.13 -3.27
N ALA A 70 -13.75 -6.68 -2.54
CA ALA A 70 -14.84 -7.52 -2.08
C ALA A 70 -15.64 -8.09 -3.25
N ARG A 71 -16.22 -9.27 -3.03
CA ARG A 71 -17.17 -9.85 -3.99
C ARG A 71 -18.47 -9.06 -3.99
N ASP A 72 -19.20 -9.13 -5.09
CA ASP A 72 -20.50 -8.48 -5.21
C ASP A 72 -21.44 -8.90 -4.07
N GLY A 73 -22.03 -7.89 -3.42
CA GLY A 73 -22.95 -8.08 -2.30
C GLY A 73 -22.32 -8.17 -0.92
N HIS A 74 -20.99 -8.34 -0.82
CA HIS A 74 -20.27 -8.51 0.44
C HIS A 74 -19.31 -7.34 0.73
N ASP A 75 -18.83 -7.26 1.96
CA ASP A 75 -17.65 -6.46 2.35
C ASP A 75 -16.40 -7.35 2.46
N LEU A 76 -15.25 -6.76 2.83
CA LEU A 76 -14.01 -7.51 3.11
C LEU A 76 -13.94 -8.11 4.52
N TRP A 77 -14.95 -7.87 5.36
CA TRP A 77 -14.91 -7.97 6.81
C TRP A 77 -16.02 -8.88 7.36
N ASP A 78 -16.36 -9.95 6.64
CA ASP A 78 -17.42 -10.92 6.99
C ASP A 78 -18.81 -10.30 7.22
N ASP A 79 -19.19 -9.36 6.35
CA ASP A 79 -20.44 -8.60 6.37
C ASP A 79 -20.66 -7.78 7.66
N LEU A 80 -19.60 -7.55 8.44
CA LEU A 80 -19.64 -6.76 9.67
C LEU A 80 -20.04 -5.30 9.41
N THR A 81 -19.75 -4.74 8.24
CA THR A 81 -20.16 -3.37 7.92
C THR A 81 -21.67 -3.22 7.90
N GLN A 82 -22.40 -4.24 7.43
CA GLN A 82 -23.87 -4.26 7.46
C GLN A 82 -24.38 -4.37 8.90
N LYS A 83 -23.76 -5.23 9.71
CA LYS A 83 -24.08 -5.40 11.14
C LYS A 83 -23.90 -4.09 11.93
N HIS A 84 -22.84 -3.34 11.63
CA HIS A 84 -22.55 -2.03 12.23
C HIS A 84 -23.38 -0.89 11.61
N GLY A 85 -24.30 -1.21 10.68
CA GLY A 85 -25.18 -0.26 10.04
C GLY A 85 -24.41 0.80 9.24
N ILE A 86 -23.27 0.42 8.66
CA ILE A 86 -22.55 1.23 7.70
C ILE A 86 -23.34 1.15 6.39
N LYS A 87 -23.97 2.27 6.02
CA LYS A 87 -24.67 2.36 4.74
C LYS A 87 -23.66 2.76 3.69
N LYS A 88 -23.73 2.13 2.51
CA LYS A 88 -23.01 2.56 1.30
C LYS A 88 -23.25 4.05 1.10
N SER A 89 -22.25 4.87 1.38
CA SER A 89 -22.37 6.32 1.23
C SER A 89 -21.12 6.86 0.58
N ALA A 90 -21.29 7.72 -0.42
CA ALA A 90 -20.18 8.33 -1.15
C ALA A 90 -19.43 9.40 -0.34
N ARG A 91 -19.70 9.54 0.97
CA ARG A 91 -19.06 10.52 1.85
C ARG A 91 -18.63 9.86 3.16
N HIS A 92 -17.36 9.48 3.20
CA HIS A 92 -16.68 9.00 4.39
C HIS A 92 -16.43 10.18 5.33
N GLY A 93 -17.21 10.27 6.41
CA GLY A 93 -17.04 11.26 7.48
C GLY A 93 -16.61 10.61 8.79
N GLY A 94 -16.38 11.40 9.84
CA GLY A 94 -15.92 10.87 11.14
C GLY A 94 -16.85 9.84 11.82
N VAL A 95 -18.14 9.80 11.46
CA VAL A 95 -19.04 8.71 11.92
C VAL A 95 -18.75 7.41 11.19
N TRP A 96 -18.50 7.48 9.88
CA TRP A 96 -18.13 6.33 9.07
C TRP A 96 -16.78 5.77 9.52
N HIS A 97 -15.78 6.65 9.69
CA HIS A 97 -14.43 6.28 10.12
C HIS A 97 -14.45 5.53 11.45
N ARG A 98 -15.15 6.05 12.47
CA ARG A 98 -15.30 5.37 13.77
C ARG A 98 -15.99 4.01 13.64
N LYS A 99 -17.05 3.90 12.85
CA LYS A 99 -17.72 2.60 12.63
C LYS A 99 -16.81 1.59 11.92
N MET A 100 -15.98 2.06 10.99
CA MET A 100 -14.98 1.21 10.35
C MET A 100 -13.90 0.75 11.33
N MET A 101 -13.46 1.62 12.26
CA MET A 101 -12.58 1.20 13.35
C MET A 101 -13.22 0.10 14.20
N ASP A 102 -14.51 0.23 14.54
CA ASP A 102 -15.25 -0.78 15.31
C ASP A 102 -15.37 -2.12 14.54
N VAL A 103 -15.67 -2.05 13.24
CA VAL A 103 -15.74 -3.24 12.35
C VAL A 103 -14.40 -3.97 12.32
N LEU A 104 -13.31 -3.26 12.06
CA LEU A 104 -11.97 -3.85 11.93
C LEU A 104 -11.47 -4.39 13.27
N THR A 105 -11.74 -3.67 14.36
CA THR A 105 -11.45 -4.16 15.71
C THR A 105 -12.18 -5.47 15.98
N GLU A 106 -13.50 -5.53 15.72
CA GLU A 106 -14.27 -6.76 15.90
C GLU A 106 -13.75 -7.90 15.01
N TYR A 107 -13.40 -7.61 13.74
CA TYR A 107 -12.89 -8.58 12.79
C TYR A 107 -11.58 -9.23 13.25
N PHE A 108 -10.60 -8.44 13.68
CA PHE A 108 -9.29 -8.95 14.10
C PHE A 108 -9.32 -9.57 15.50
N VAL A 109 -10.07 -8.99 16.46
CA VAL A 109 -10.22 -9.56 17.81
C VAL A 109 -10.84 -10.96 17.75
N LYS A 110 -11.85 -11.18 16.89
CA LYS A 110 -12.45 -12.52 16.71
C LYS A 110 -11.47 -13.58 16.20
N GLN A 111 -10.40 -13.15 15.53
CA GLN A 111 -9.34 -14.02 15.03
C GLN A 111 -8.17 -14.17 16.03
N GLY A 112 -8.31 -13.60 17.23
CA GLY A 112 -7.35 -13.68 18.32
C GLY A 112 -6.14 -12.78 18.12
N PHE A 113 -6.29 -11.65 17.44
CA PHE A 113 -5.29 -10.58 17.40
C PHE A 113 -5.54 -9.55 18.50
N GLU A 114 -4.47 -8.96 19.01
CA GLU A 114 -4.53 -7.73 19.81
C GLU A 114 -4.71 -6.54 18.86
N VAL A 115 -5.58 -5.60 19.26
CA VAL A 115 -5.85 -4.39 18.50
C VAL A 115 -5.55 -3.18 19.37
N VAL A 116 -4.60 -2.36 18.93
CA VAL A 116 -4.19 -1.12 19.58
C VAL A 116 -4.75 0.05 18.79
N THR A 117 -5.50 0.94 19.44
CA THR A 117 -6.00 2.16 18.78
C THR A 117 -4.90 3.21 18.71
N GLU A 118 -4.73 3.77 17.53
CA GLU A 118 -3.79 4.84 17.23
C GLU A 118 -2.32 4.58 17.63
N PRO A 119 -1.69 3.46 17.25
CA PRO A 119 -0.28 3.23 17.57
C PRO A 119 0.62 4.25 16.85
N PHE A 120 1.80 4.52 17.42
CA PHE A 120 2.80 5.36 16.77
C PHE A 120 3.40 4.65 15.54
N LEU A 121 3.61 5.41 14.47
CA LEU A 121 4.38 5.01 13.29
C LEU A 121 5.71 5.78 13.24
N SER A 122 6.55 5.48 12.24
CA SER A 122 7.74 6.30 11.97
C SER A 122 7.39 7.77 11.64
N GLN A 123 6.22 7.99 11.04
CA GLN A 123 5.60 9.31 10.88
C GLN A 123 4.11 9.25 11.21
N GLY A 124 3.73 10.03 12.22
CA GLY A 124 2.34 10.12 12.67
C GLY A 124 1.88 8.89 13.46
N ARG A 125 0.58 8.60 13.38
CA ARG A 125 -0.08 7.47 14.04
C ARG A 125 -0.97 6.77 13.04
N ALA A 126 -1.09 5.44 13.13
CA ALA A 126 -2.12 4.70 12.39
C ALA A 126 -3.49 4.93 13.03
N ASP A 127 -4.57 4.43 12.43
CA ASP A 127 -5.86 4.33 13.13
C ASP A 127 -5.86 3.11 14.05
N LEU A 128 -5.33 1.98 13.56
CA LEU A 128 -5.22 0.72 14.31
C LEU A 128 -3.87 0.05 14.11
N GLY A 129 -3.37 -0.61 15.15
CA GLY A 129 -2.27 -1.57 15.11
C GLY A 129 -2.80 -2.95 15.46
N ILE A 130 -2.44 -3.95 14.66
CA ILE A 130 -2.88 -5.32 14.81
C ILE A 130 -1.65 -6.19 15.09
N HIS A 131 -1.68 -6.87 16.23
CA HIS A 131 -0.52 -7.60 16.76
C HIS A 131 -0.90 -9.03 17.15
N LYS A 132 0.01 -9.96 16.89
CA LYS A 132 -0.09 -11.36 17.35
C LYS A 132 1.27 -12.04 17.27
N ASP A 133 1.62 -12.80 18.30
CA ASP A 133 2.89 -13.53 18.33
C ASP A 133 3.07 -14.44 17.11
N GLY A 134 4.24 -14.36 16.49
CA GLY A 134 4.58 -15.12 15.28
C GLY A 134 3.95 -14.57 13.99
N HIS A 135 3.21 -13.47 14.06
CA HIS A 135 2.71 -12.73 12.90
C HIS A 135 3.45 -11.40 12.77
N MET A 136 3.53 -10.91 11.53
CA MET A 136 4.07 -9.59 11.24
C MET A 136 3.06 -8.52 11.67
N ASP A 137 3.56 -7.44 12.28
CA ASP A 137 2.71 -6.33 12.71
C ASP A 137 2.00 -5.70 11.51
N LEU A 138 0.73 -5.36 11.70
CA LEU A 138 -0.09 -4.70 10.69
C LEU A 138 -0.61 -3.36 11.21
N PHE A 139 -0.35 -2.30 10.47
CA PHE A 139 -0.86 -0.96 10.74
C PHE A 139 -1.96 -0.60 9.74
N ILE A 140 -3.08 -0.07 10.21
CA ILE A 140 -4.24 0.23 9.37
C ILE A 140 -4.51 1.74 9.34
N GLU A 141 -4.71 2.28 8.15
CA GLU A 141 -5.24 3.62 7.91
C GLU A 141 -6.61 3.49 7.23
N ILE A 142 -7.62 4.19 7.74
CA ILE A 142 -9.00 4.10 7.30
C ILE A 142 -9.41 5.41 6.61
N GLY A 143 -9.97 5.29 5.41
CA GLY A 143 -10.35 6.43 4.57
C GLY A 143 -9.13 7.10 3.92
N ASP A 144 -9.19 8.43 3.83
CA ASP A 144 -8.20 9.23 3.10
C ASP A 144 -6.82 9.17 3.79
N THR A 145 -5.79 8.83 3.03
CA THR A 145 -4.40 8.74 3.51
C THR A 145 -3.49 9.69 2.74
N SER A 146 -2.61 10.40 3.45
CA SER A 146 -1.53 11.18 2.83
C SER A 146 -0.52 10.25 2.16
N ALA A 147 -0.27 10.45 0.87
CA ALA A 147 0.72 9.71 0.11
C ALA A 147 2.14 9.92 0.66
N TYR A 148 2.44 11.11 1.20
CA TYR A 148 3.71 11.41 1.84
C TYR A 148 3.94 10.55 3.08
N LYS A 149 2.97 10.58 4.01
CA LYS A 149 3.01 9.80 5.24
C LYS A 149 3.16 8.31 4.92
N LEU A 150 2.39 7.83 3.94
CA LEU A 150 2.47 6.46 3.47
C LEU A 150 3.89 6.15 2.95
N TRP A 151 4.41 6.93 2.00
CA TRP A 151 5.76 6.75 1.47
C TRP A 151 6.83 6.70 2.57
N TRP A 152 6.78 7.62 3.53
CA TRP A 152 7.74 7.68 4.62
C TRP A 152 7.68 6.42 5.49
N ASN A 153 6.48 6.00 5.90
CA ASN A 153 6.30 4.81 6.72
C ASN A 153 6.70 3.52 5.97
N LEU A 154 6.43 3.43 4.66
CA LEU A 154 6.88 2.32 3.82
C LEU A 154 8.41 2.21 3.74
N GLN A 155 9.12 3.32 3.84
CA GLN A 155 10.58 3.34 3.83
C GLN A 155 11.17 3.03 5.21
N MET A 156 10.51 3.47 6.27
CA MET A 156 11.11 3.54 7.61
C MET A 156 10.67 2.42 8.56
N LEU A 157 9.50 1.80 8.34
CA LEU A 157 9.04 0.69 9.17
C LEU A 157 9.64 -0.63 8.67
N PRO A 158 10.50 -1.31 9.46
CA PRO A 158 10.99 -2.62 9.10
C PRO A 158 9.97 -3.70 9.48
N ASN A 159 9.86 -4.76 8.67
CA ASN A 159 9.07 -5.96 8.99
C ASN A 159 7.64 -5.68 9.45
N SER A 160 6.92 -4.87 8.69
CA SER A 160 5.52 -4.57 8.98
C SER A 160 4.68 -4.55 7.71
N ASN A 161 3.39 -4.71 7.89
CA ASN A 161 2.40 -4.40 6.87
C ASN A 161 1.74 -3.05 7.16
N ILE A 162 1.36 -2.35 6.10
CA ILE A 162 0.44 -1.21 6.14
C ILE A 162 -0.77 -1.58 5.28
N LEU A 163 -1.98 -1.48 5.84
CA LEU A 163 -3.24 -1.71 5.13
C LEU A 163 -4.02 -0.41 5.05
N LEU A 164 -4.25 0.07 3.84
CA LEU A 164 -5.17 1.16 3.58
C LEU A 164 -6.56 0.58 3.40
N VAL A 165 -7.56 1.15 4.07
CA VAL A 165 -8.96 0.78 3.95
C VAL A 165 -9.74 2.02 3.48
N PRO A 166 -9.70 2.34 2.17
CA PRO A 166 -10.37 3.53 1.63
C PRO A 166 -11.90 3.44 1.76
N ASP A 167 -12.47 2.23 1.64
CA ASP A 167 -13.90 1.97 1.77
C ASP A 167 -14.19 0.55 2.33
N GLU A 168 -15.46 0.16 2.43
CA GLU A 168 -15.86 -1.15 2.98
C GLU A 168 -15.47 -2.35 2.11
N ARG A 169 -15.19 -2.10 0.82
CA ARG A 169 -15.06 -3.09 -0.25
C ARG A 169 -13.65 -3.18 -0.80
N GLN A 170 -12.79 -2.22 -0.52
CA GLN A 170 -11.44 -2.17 -1.02
C GLN A 170 -10.46 -2.05 0.14
N ALA A 171 -9.35 -2.78 0.02
CA ALA A 171 -8.19 -2.59 0.88
C ALA A 171 -6.90 -2.73 0.08
N ILE A 172 -5.86 -1.99 0.45
CA ILE A 172 -4.56 -2.03 -0.22
C ILE A 172 -3.50 -2.34 0.84
N GLU A 173 -2.89 -3.52 0.72
CA GLU A 173 -1.82 -3.95 1.62
C GLU A 173 -0.46 -3.63 0.99
N PHE A 174 0.41 -3.06 1.80
CA PHE A 174 1.83 -2.93 1.52
C PHE A 174 2.62 -3.73 2.53
N THR A 175 3.60 -4.51 2.06
CA THR A 175 4.51 -5.27 2.92
C THR A 175 5.89 -4.64 2.89
N CYS A 176 6.33 -4.15 4.04
CA CYS A 176 7.67 -3.62 4.29
C CYS A 176 8.60 -4.76 4.72
N ARG A 177 9.60 -5.03 3.88
CA ARG A 177 10.57 -6.12 4.04
C ARG A 177 11.82 -5.64 4.79
N ALA A 178 12.36 -6.42 5.73
CA ALA A 178 13.65 -6.09 6.37
C ALA A 178 14.88 -6.45 5.52
N ASP A 179 14.72 -7.09 4.38
CA ASP A 179 15.80 -7.60 3.55
C ASP A 179 16.56 -6.49 2.80
N GLN A 180 17.35 -5.72 3.56
CA GLN A 180 18.48 -4.93 3.06
C GLN A 180 19.81 -5.18 3.81
N TYR A 181 19.85 -6.03 4.84
CA TYR A 181 21.14 -6.46 5.39
C TYR A 181 21.75 -7.68 4.67
N ASP A 182 20.97 -8.53 4.01
CA ASP A 182 21.49 -9.78 3.40
C ASP A 182 22.10 -9.63 2.00
N ILE A 183 21.79 -8.57 1.26
CA ILE A 183 22.34 -8.37 -0.10
C ILE A 183 23.80 -7.87 -0.04
N LEU A 184 24.22 -7.22 1.05
CA LEU A 184 25.61 -6.80 1.24
C LEU A 184 26.47 -7.85 1.96
N HIS A 185 25.88 -8.72 2.80
CA HIS A 185 26.63 -9.78 3.48
C HIS A 185 26.82 -11.07 2.65
N SER A 186 25.94 -11.33 1.68
CA SER A 186 26.11 -12.47 0.75
C SER A 186 27.24 -12.27 -0.27
N ALA A 187 27.75 -11.04 -0.43
CA ALA A 187 28.86 -10.73 -1.34
C ALA A 187 30.27 -10.93 -0.74
N GLN A 188 30.40 -11.21 0.57
CA GLN A 188 31.71 -11.40 1.24
C GLN A 188 32.02 -12.85 1.63
N GLY A 189 31.15 -13.82 1.27
CA GLY A 189 31.24 -15.21 1.72
C GLY A 189 31.84 -16.22 0.72
N LYS A 190 32.65 -15.79 -0.26
CA LYS A 190 33.38 -16.72 -1.15
C LYS A 190 34.87 -16.38 -1.19
N GLY A 191 35.58 -16.76 -0.13
CA GLY A 191 37.03 -16.98 -0.20
C GLY A 191 37.33 -18.34 -0.86
N PRO A 192 38.43 -18.46 -1.62
CA PRO A 192 38.75 -19.70 -2.33
C PRO A 192 39.22 -20.78 -1.35
N ILE A 193 38.82 -22.03 -1.65
CA ILE A 193 39.35 -23.26 -1.06
C ILE A 193 40.80 -23.45 -1.51
#